data_AF-A0A7X7J6C5-F1
#
_entry.id   AF-A0A7X7J6C5-F1
#
_cell.length_a   1.000
_cell.length_b   1.000
_cell.length_c   1.000
_cell.angle_alpha   90.00
_cell.angle_beta   90.00
_cell.angle_gamma   90.00
#
_symmetry.space_group_name_H-M   'P 1'
#
loop_
_entity.id
_entity.type
_entity.pdbx_description
1 polymer ?
#
loop_
_entity_poly.entity_id
_entity_poly.type
_entity_poly.pdbx_seq_one_letter_code
_entity_poly.pdbx_strand_id
1 'polypeptide(L)'
;IGAAAFYACYGLDTVIIPDAVIRIYSYAFALCTNVRSVVIGHSVKDIGELAFGCCVNLESLIIGESVEIIDNLAFSSCEKLHGHLDIPEKIRFIGIFAFYDCKNITSVSIGDSIRTIGIGAFTSCSGIEKITIGSSIEYIDGDAFSSYYLQEIIIKSVYPPLIFNNTFSSLAKEKAVLYVPCNSKVLYEEDTLWNKFAHIQEALFDFTVNVQANNSLWGSVKATPVDCDENNATLTAIPDTNYRFLKWNDGNTDNPRVIKVYCDTSFTAIFEYVNSISDMEEVNTLTVYPNPATTQLSIDYGDYIIKDVKIYDVTGKNIKQEEVNRNQISIDVSGLHRGIYFLKINTEKGNLTRKVQIIR
;
A
#
# COMPACT_ATOMS: atom_id res chain seq x y z
N ILE A 1 -9.99 23.27 18.68
CA ILE A 1 -11.14 24.13 19.05
C ILE A 1 -11.63 23.69 20.41
N GLY A 2 -11.70 24.59 21.39
CA GLY A 2 -12.02 24.27 22.79
C GLY A 2 -13.45 23.72 22.98
N ALA A 3 -13.68 23.08 24.12
CA ALA A 3 -14.99 22.51 24.45
C ALA A 3 -16.06 23.62 24.49
N ALA A 4 -17.24 23.34 23.92
CA ALA A 4 -18.37 24.27 23.85
C ALA A 4 -18.08 25.66 23.23
N ALA A 5 -16.99 25.84 22.48
CA ALA A 5 -16.51 27.15 22.01
C ALA A 5 -17.55 27.94 21.19
N PHE A 6 -18.39 27.23 20.43
CA PHE A 6 -19.47 27.78 19.60
C PHE A 6 -20.81 27.10 19.93
N TYR A 7 -20.98 26.60 21.15
CA TYR A 7 -22.23 25.98 21.57
C TYR A 7 -23.44 26.88 21.29
N ALA A 8 -24.47 26.32 20.66
CA ALA A 8 -25.72 26.99 20.32
C ALA A 8 -25.56 28.31 19.54
N CYS A 9 -24.51 28.42 18.73
CA CYS A 9 -24.30 29.58 17.85
C CYS A 9 -25.26 29.54 16.65
N TYR A 10 -26.50 29.96 16.87
CA TYR A 10 -27.57 29.98 15.87
C TYR A 10 -27.31 30.92 14.69
N GLY A 11 -26.28 31.76 14.74
CA GLY A 11 -25.89 32.63 13.61
C GLY A 11 -24.92 31.98 12.62
N LEU A 12 -24.34 30.82 12.95
CA LEU A 12 -23.37 30.15 12.07
C LEU A 12 -24.10 29.42 10.94
N ASP A 13 -23.69 29.71 9.72
CA ASP A 13 -24.18 29.03 8.49
C ASP A 13 -23.16 28.03 7.95
N THR A 14 -21.86 28.37 8.00
CA THR A 14 -20.79 27.52 7.48
C THR A 14 -19.65 27.45 8.51
N VAL A 15 -19.07 26.26 8.69
CA VAL A 15 -17.93 26.01 9.58
C VAL A 15 -16.78 25.41 8.78
N ILE A 16 -15.67 26.14 8.68
CA ILE A 16 -14.43 25.68 8.05
C ILE A 16 -13.36 25.58 9.14
N ILE A 17 -12.89 24.37 9.40
CA ILE A 17 -11.87 24.07 10.40
C ILE A 17 -10.53 23.89 9.67
N PRO A 18 -9.56 24.79 9.85
CA PRO A 18 -8.31 24.74 9.09
C PRO A 18 -7.37 23.63 9.60
N ASP A 19 -6.41 23.25 8.76
CA ASP A 19 -5.39 22.21 9.05
C ASP A 19 -4.49 22.52 10.25
N ALA A 20 -4.47 23.76 10.76
CA ALA A 20 -3.80 24.07 12.02
C ALA A 20 -4.50 23.47 13.25
N VAL A 21 -5.76 23.04 13.12
CA VAL A 21 -6.53 22.43 14.20
C VAL A 21 -6.24 20.93 14.27
N ILE A 22 -5.81 20.47 15.45
CA ILE A 22 -5.54 19.06 15.71
C ILE A 22 -6.73 18.34 16.35
N ARG A 23 -7.57 19.06 17.10
CA ARG A 23 -8.68 18.45 17.85
C ARG A 23 -9.89 19.39 17.95
N ILE A 24 -11.08 18.81 17.84
CA ILE A 24 -12.36 19.46 18.11
C ILE A 24 -12.89 18.84 19.40
N TYR A 25 -12.95 19.62 20.49
CA TYR A 25 -13.39 19.10 21.79
C TYR A 25 -14.92 19.00 21.88
N SER A 26 -15.39 18.33 22.93
CA SER A 26 -16.80 18.05 23.15
C SER A 26 -17.67 19.30 23.08
N TYR A 27 -18.85 19.16 22.49
CA TYR A 27 -19.86 20.21 22.33
C TYR A 27 -19.42 21.45 21.53
N ALA A 28 -18.25 21.45 20.87
CA ALA A 28 -17.66 22.65 20.26
C ALA A 28 -18.62 23.44 19.36
N PHE A 29 -19.48 22.77 18.60
CA PHE A 29 -20.50 23.33 17.71
C PHE A 29 -21.88 22.70 17.94
N ALA A 30 -22.12 22.09 19.11
CA ALA A 30 -23.42 21.50 19.42
C ALA A 30 -24.55 22.54 19.32
N LEU A 31 -25.73 22.13 18.86
CA LEU A 31 -26.92 22.98 18.69
C LEU A 31 -26.71 24.19 17.76
N CYS A 32 -25.69 24.20 16.90
CA CYS A 32 -25.57 25.20 15.85
C CYS A 32 -26.59 24.91 14.73
N THR A 33 -27.86 25.14 15.01
CA THR A 33 -28.98 24.66 14.18
C THR A 33 -29.04 25.29 12.79
N ASN A 34 -28.35 26.40 12.54
CA ASN A 34 -28.31 27.04 11.22
C ASN A 34 -27.11 26.62 10.36
N VAL A 35 -26.17 25.83 10.89
CA VAL A 35 -25.02 25.37 10.12
C VAL A 35 -25.48 24.40 9.03
N ARG A 36 -25.10 24.67 7.78
CA ARG A 36 -25.42 23.90 6.58
C ARG A 36 -24.23 23.15 6.01
N SER A 37 -23.02 23.65 6.22
CA SER A 37 -21.79 23.03 5.72
C SER A 37 -20.70 23.02 6.79
N VAL A 38 -20.08 21.85 6.96
CA VAL A 38 -18.92 21.65 7.83
C VAL A 38 -17.79 21.04 7.00
N VAL A 39 -16.63 21.70 7.01
CA VAL A 39 -15.39 21.19 6.42
C VAL A 39 -14.35 21.04 7.53
N ILE A 40 -13.95 19.79 7.80
CA ILE A 40 -12.95 19.45 8.81
C ILE A 40 -11.59 19.28 8.15
N GLY A 41 -10.60 20.06 8.57
CA GLY A 41 -9.25 20.04 8.02
C GLY A 41 -8.55 18.69 8.14
N HIS A 42 -7.61 18.44 7.22
CA HIS A 42 -6.90 17.18 7.02
C HIS A 42 -5.92 16.81 8.14
N SER A 43 -5.70 17.69 9.12
CA SER A 43 -4.83 17.42 10.28
C SER A 43 -5.60 17.17 11.59
N VAL A 44 -6.93 17.31 11.58
CA VAL A 44 -7.75 17.00 12.75
C VAL A 44 -7.66 15.50 13.04
N LYS A 45 -7.41 15.13 14.30
CA LYS A 45 -7.29 13.75 14.78
C LYS A 45 -8.56 13.25 15.45
N ASP A 46 -9.16 14.08 16.30
CA ASP A 46 -10.31 13.67 17.11
C ASP A 46 -11.46 14.67 16.99
N ILE A 47 -12.67 14.13 16.82
CA ILE A 47 -13.94 14.84 16.88
C ILE A 47 -14.64 14.38 18.16
N GLY A 48 -14.66 15.25 19.17
CA GLY A 48 -15.14 14.90 20.51
C GLY A 48 -16.65 14.74 20.63
N GLU A 49 -17.08 14.27 21.80
CA GLU A 49 -18.48 14.00 22.11
C GLU A 49 -19.40 15.17 21.75
N LEU A 50 -20.46 14.88 20.98
CA LEU A 50 -21.47 15.85 20.57
C LEU A 50 -20.91 17.10 19.87
N ALA A 51 -19.69 17.05 19.31
CA ALA A 51 -19.02 18.22 18.75
C ALA A 51 -19.87 18.98 17.71
N PHE A 52 -20.67 18.29 16.91
CA PHE A 52 -21.63 18.83 15.95
C PHE A 52 -23.04 18.28 16.19
N GLY A 53 -23.34 17.79 17.39
CA GLY A 53 -24.65 17.24 17.72
C GLY A 53 -25.75 18.29 17.59
N CYS A 54 -26.89 17.89 17.05
CA CYS A 54 -28.06 18.72 16.79
C CYS A 54 -27.80 19.89 15.83
N CYS A 55 -26.83 19.77 14.92
CA CYS A 55 -26.73 20.65 13.74
C CYS A 55 -27.81 20.23 12.71
N VAL A 56 -29.08 20.43 13.05
CA VAL A 56 -30.24 19.86 12.33
C VAL A 56 -30.35 20.27 10.86
N ASN A 57 -29.75 21.40 10.47
CA ASN A 57 -29.72 21.88 9.09
C ASN A 57 -28.41 21.55 8.34
N LEU A 58 -27.51 20.75 8.92
CA LEU A 58 -26.26 20.35 8.27
C LEU A 58 -26.58 19.52 7.02
N GLU A 59 -26.22 20.00 5.84
CA GLU A 59 -26.50 19.37 4.56
C GLU A 59 -25.24 18.73 3.96
N SER A 60 -24.06 19.28 4.23
CA SER A 60 -22.78 18.81 3.70
C SER A 60 -21.71 18.70 4.79
N LEU A 61 -21.06 17.54 4.85
CA LEU A 61 -19.98 17.24 5.79
C LEU A 61 -18.78 16.70 5.01
N ILE A 62 -17.62 17.32 5.19
CA ILE A 62 -16.33 16.80 4.73
C ILE A 62 -15.47 16.51 5.96
N ILE A 63 -15.06 15.24 6.12
CA ILE A 63 -14.21 14.79 7.22
C ILE A 63 -12.77 14.71 6.74
N GLY A 64 -11.83 15.28 7.49
CA GLY A 64 -10.42 15.27 7.13
C GLY A 64 -9.80 13.87 7.19
N GLU A 65 -8.93 13.56 6.23
CA GLU A 65 -8.25 12.27 6.07
C GLU A 65 -7.41 11.78 7.26
N SER A 66 -7.05 12.67 8.21
CA SER A 66 -6.29 12.30 9.40
C SER A 66 -7.13 12.02 10.63
N VAL A 67 -8.45 12.15 10.55
CA VAL A 67 -9.34 11.85 11.69
C VAL A 67 -9.22 10.36 12.02
N GLU A 68 -9.03 10.07 13.29
CA GLU A 68 -8.87 8.72 13.83
C GLU A 68 -10.08 8.33 14.69
N ILE A 69 -10.76 9.32 15.29
CA ILE A 69 -11.86 9.12 16.25
C ILE A 69 -13.02 10.05 15.92
N ILE A 70 -14.21 9.46 15.73
CA ILE A 70 -15.50 10.13 15.81
C ILE A 70 -16.15 9.66 17.12
N ASP A 71 -16.22 10.53 18.11
CA ASP A 71 -16.70 10.18 19.45
C ASP A 71 -18.24 10.11 19.52
N ASN A 72 -18.76 9.77 20.69
CA ASN A 72 -20.19 9.59 20.95
C ASN A 72 -21.00 10.81 20.52
N LEU A 73 -22.13 10.59 19.86
CA LEU A 73 -23.07 11.63 19.45
C LEU A 73 -22.48 12.75 18.58
N ALA A 74 -21.25 12.62 18.05
CA ALA A 74 -20.51 13.70 17.42
C ALA A 74 -21.28 14.43 16.31
N PHE A 75 -22.08 13.71 15.52
CA PHE A 75 -22.96 14.22 14.46
C PHE A 75 -24.40 13.77 14.65
N SER A 76 -24.82 13.53 15.89
CA SER A 76 -26.20 13.12 16.21
C SER A 76 -27.21 14.19 15.79
N SER A 77 -28.36 13.78 15.25
CA SER A 77 -29.47 14.62 14.79
C SER A 77 -29.07 15.67 13.76
N CYS A 78 -28.11 15.36 12.89
CA CYS A 78 -27.86 16.10 11.65
C CYS A 78 -28.86 15.68 10.57
N GLU A 79 -30.15 15.96 10.81
CA GLU A 79 -31.27 15.38 10.05
C GLU A 79 -31.26 15.69 8.54
N LYS A 80 -30.67 16.82 8.13
CA LYS A 80 -30.53 17.21 6.72
C LYS A 80 -29.29 16.67 6.02
N LEU A 81 -28.40 15.98 6.73
CA LEU A 81 -27.21 15.39 6.13
C LEU A 81 -27.68 14.27 5.21
N HIS A 82 -27.33 14.37 3.93
CA HIS A 82 -27.95 13.57 2.88
C HIS A 82 -26.95 12.99 1.89
N GLY A 83 -27.42 11.99 1.14
CA GLY A 83 -26.63 11.37 0.09
C GLY A 83 -25.58 10.41 0.67
N HIS A 84 -24.40 10.41 0.06
CA HIS A 84 -23.29 9.54 0.45
C HIS A 84 -22.50 10.14 1.61
N LEU A 85 -22.22 9.34 2.64
CA LEU A 85 -21.32 9.70 3.74
C LEU A 85 -20.02 8.89 3.62
N ASP A 86 -18.93 9.61 3.34
CA ASP A 86 -17.57 9.07 3.37
C ASP A 86 -16.96 9.20 4.77
N ILE A 87 -16.58 8.08 5.36
CA ILE A 87 -15.81 7.99 6.60
C ILE A 87 -14.36 7.58 6.23
N PRO A 88 -13.38 8.51 6.31
CA PRO A 88 -12.02 8.31 5.81
C PRO A 88 -11.24 7.10 6.36
N GLU A 89 -10.19 6.73 5.61
CA GLU A 89 -9.36 5.54 5.81
C GLU A 89 -8.70 5.40 7.18
N LYS A 90 -8.45 6.51 7.90
CA LYS A 90 -7.73 6.48 9.19
C LYS A 90 -8.64 6.38 10.41
N ILE A 91 -9.95 6.47 10.23
CA ILE A 91 -10.90 6.40 11.35
C ILE A 91 -10.90 4.98 11.90
N ARG A 92 -10.61 4.85 13.20
CA ARG A 92 -10.54 3.57 13.92
C ARG A 92 -11.79 3.33 14.77
N PHE A 93 -12.47 4.39 15.18
CA PHE A 93 -13.61 4.33 16.10
C PHE A 93 -14.71 5.29 15.69
N ILE A 94 -15.94 4.75 15.63
CA ILE A 94 -17.18 5.53 15.53
C ILE A 94 -17.98 5.27 16.82
N GLY A 95 -18.25 6.34 17.56
CA GLY A 95 -18.86 6.28 18.88
C GLY A 95 -20.33 5.91 18.89
N ILE A 96 -20.83 5.74 20.11
CA ILE A 96 -22.22 5.46 20.43
C ILE A 96 -23.09 6.61 19.87
N PHE A 97 -24.10 6.27 19.07
CA PHE A 97 -25.03 7.23 18.46
C PHE A 97 -24.34 8.34 17.64
N ALA A 98 -23.12 8.14 17.15
CA ALA A 98 -22.32 9.18 16.48
C ALA A 98 -23.04 9.87 15.32
N PHE A 99 -23.85 9.15 14.54
CA PHE A 99 -24.68 9.66 13.45
C PHE A 99 -26.17 9.34 13.69
N TYR A 100 -26.59 9.21 14.94
CA TYR A 100 -27.99 8.94 15.29
C TYR A 100 -28.93 9.94 14.61
N ASP A 101 -30.01 9.46 14.00
CA ASP A 101 -31.05 10.28 13.38
C ASP A 101 -30.61 11.16 12.20
N CYS A 102 -29.53 10.77 11.51
CA CYS A 102 -29.16 11.33 10.20
C CYS A 102 -30.00 10.70 9.07
N LYS A 103 -31.30 10.98 9.08
CA LYS A 103 -32.34 10.27 8.31
C LYS A 103 -32.13 10.24 6.79
N ASN A 104 -31.47 11.25 6.23
CA ASN A 104 -31.38 11.47 4.78
C ASN A 104 -30.10 10.90 4.13
N ILE A 105 -29.18 10.32 4.91
CA ILE A 105 -28.03 9.60 4.38
C ILE A 105 -28.54 8.35 3.66
N THR A 106 -28.16 8.18 2.39
CA THR A 106 -28.59 7.06 1.55
C THR A 106 -27.56 5.94 1.47
N SER A 107 -26.28 6.27 1.67
CA SER A 107 -25.21 5.29 1.67
C SER A 107 -24.03 5.74 2.53
N VAL A 108 -23.30 4.76 3.08
CA VAL A 108 -22.13 5.02 3.93
C VAL A 108 -20.96 4.17 3.46
N SER A 109 -19.81 4.80 3.25
CA SER A 109 -18.52 4.13 3.04
C SER A 109 -17.64 4.35 4.27
N ILE A 110 -17.17 3.26 4.87
CA ILE A 110 -16.27 3.28 6.02
C ILE A 110 -14.94 2.68 5.63
N GLY A 111 -13.87 3.48 5.74
CA GLY A 111 -12.52 3.12 5.34
C GLY A 111 -11.90 1.94 6.09
N ASP A 112 -10.78 1.44 5.58
CA ASP A 112 -10.21 0.14 5.91
C ASP A 112 -9.57 0.06 7.29
N SER A 113 -9.28 1.18 7.99
CA SER A 113 -8.72 1.15 9.36
C SER A 113 -9.76 1.07 10.47
N ILE A 114 -11.06 1.07 10.16
CA ILE A 114 -12.11 0.98 11.19
C ILE A 114 -11.94 -0.27 12.03
N ARG A 115 -12.03 -0.14 13.36
CA ARG A 115 -11.95 -1.27 14.31
C ARG A 115 -13.29 -1.50 14.99
N THR A 116 -13.99 -0.41 15.32
CA THR A 116 -15.20 -0.46 16.14
C THR A 116 -16.24 0.54 15.68
N ILE A 117 -17.48 0.05 15.55
CA ILE A 117 -18.68 0.84 15.35
C ILE A 117 -19.57 0.67 16.58
N GLY A 118 -19.78 1.74 17.32
CA GLY A 118 -20.46 1.74 18.61
C GLY A 118 -21.97 1.56 18.53
N ILE A 119 -22.58 1.37 19.71
CA ILE A 119 -24.02 1.16 19.89
C ILE A 119 -24.79 2.23 19.17
N GLY A 120 -25.67 1.80 18.27
CA GLY A 120 -26.56 2.69 17.54
C GLY A 120 -25.90 3.80 16.74
N ALA A 121 -24.64 3.64 16.33
CA ALA A 121 -23.90 4.66 15.58
C ALA A 121 -24.69 5.25 14.39
N PHE A 122 -25.47 4.44 13.68
CA PHE A 122 -26.38 4.84 12.60
C PHE A 122 -27.83 4.44 12.87
N THR A 123 -28.25 4.36 14.14
CA THR A 123 -29.67 4.16 14.48
C THR A 123 -30.50 5.33 13.98
N SER A 124 -31.73 5.06 13.52
CA SER A 124 -32.65 6.05 12.93
C SER A 124 -32.14 6.71 11.63
N CYS A 125 -31.03 6.25 11.05
CA CYS A 125 -30.64 6.62 9.69
C CYS A 125 -31.47 5.82 8.67
N SER A 126 -32.76 6.13 8.59
CA SER A 126 -33.72 5.35 7.79
C SER A 126 -33.46 5.38 6.29
N GLY A 127 -32.76 6.38 5.76
CA GLY A 127 -32.46 6.47 4.33
C GLY A 127 -31.39 5.50 3.83
N ILE A 128 -30.62 4.85 4.72
CA ILE A 128 -29.46 4.05 4.31
C ILE A 128 -29.92 2.79 3.57
N GLU A 129 -29.57 2.70 2.30
CA GLU A 129 -29.81 1.58 1.40
C GLU A 129 -28.55 0.73 1.18
N LYS A 130 -27.37 1.36 1.27
CA LYS A 130 -26.07 0.71 1.06
C LYS A 130 -25.06 1.06 2.14
N ILE A 131 -24.36 0.06 2.66
CA ILE A 131 -23.19 0.26 3.53
C ILE A 131 -21.98 -0.49 2.99
N THR A 132 -20.80 0.11 3.12
CA THR A 132 -19.51 -0.53 2.88
C THR A 132 -18.66 -0.36 4.13
N ILE A 133 -18.19 -1.47 4.69
CA ILE A 133 -17.37 -1.50 5.90
C ILE A 133 -15.99 -2.07 5.56
N GLY A 134 -14.96 -1.30 5.91
CA GLY A 134 -13.57 -1.60 5.66
C GLY A 134 -13.04 -2.88 6.28
N SER A 135 -11.91 -3.35 5.77
CA SER A 135 -11.40 -4.71 6.04
C SER A 135 -10.92 -4.96 7.47
N SER A 136 -10.57 -3.91 8.23
CA SER A 136 -10.04 -4.05 9.59
C SER A 136 -11.11 -4.13 10.69
N ILE A 137 -12.39 -4.13 10.34
CA ILE A 137 -13.48 -4.11 11.32
C ILE A 137 -13.37 -5.34 12.24
N GLU A 138 -13.44 -5.11 13.55
CA GLU A 138 -13.39 -6.17 14.56
C GLU A 138 -14.74 -6.35 15.25
N TYR A 139 -15.46 -5.23 15.44
CA TYR A 139 -16.67 -5.20 16.27
C TYR A 139 -17.69 -4.18 15.79
N ILE A 140 -18.95 -4.60 15.63
CA ILE A 140 -20.09 -3.74 15.31
C ILE A 140 -21.16 -3.98 16.37
N ASP A 141 -21.42 -2.97 17.20
CA ASP A 141 -22.29 -3.12 18.36
C ASP A 141 -23.79 -3.22 18.00
N GLY A 142 -24.64 -3.46 18.99
CA GLY A 142 -26.09 -3.52 18.85
C GLY A 142 -26.69 -2.23 18.30
N ASP A 143 -27.76 -2.37 17.52
CA ASP A 143 -28.51 -1.29 16.87
C ASP A 143 -27.70 -0.39 15.92
N ALA A 144 -26.42 -0.69 15.67
CA ALA A 144 -25.52 0.15 14.88
C ALA A 144 -26.10 0.50 13.51
N PHE A 145 -26.79 -0.44 12.85
CA PHE A 145 -27.42 -0.25 11.54
C PHE A 145 -28.89 -0.71 11.56
N SER A 146 -29.77 0.15 12.07
CA SER A 146 -31.20 -0.17 12.24
C SER A 146 -32.08 0.15 11.01
N SER A 147 -31.50 0.47 9.85
CA SER A 147 -32.27 0.83 8.65
C SER A 147 -33.15 -0.33 8.18
N TYR A 148 -34.38 0.00 7.76
CA TYR A 148 -35.33 -0.92 7.13
C TYR A 148 -35.22 -0.93 5.60
N TYR A 149 -34.45 -0.01 5.02
CA TYR A 149 -34.25 0.12 3.58
C TYR A 149 -32.92 -0.44 3.10
N LEU A 150 -32.13 -1.03 4.00
CA LEU A 150 -30.84 -1.62 3.69
C LEU A 150 -31.00 -2.76 2.68
N GLN A 151 -30.39 -2.59 1.50
CA GLN A 151 -30.45 -3.51 0.36
C GLN A 151 -29.09 -4.15 0.10
N GLU A 152 -28.00 -3.40 0.33
CA GLU A 152 -26.64 -3.82 0.03
C GLU A 152 -25.72 -3.61 1.23
N ILE A 153 -25.05 -4.67 1.65
CA ILE A 153 -24.07 -4.64 2.72
C ILE A 153 -22.77 -5.22 2.17
N ILE A 154 -21.74 -4.39 2.08
CA ILE A 154 -20.40 -4.84 1.74
C ILE A 154 -19.57 -4.88 3.01
N ILE A 155 -19.10 -6.06 3.40
CA ILE A 155 -18.11 -6.22 4.46
C ILE A 155 -16.81 -6.66 3.80
N LYS A 156 -15.75 -5.84 3.88
CA LYS A 156 -14.46 -6.19 3.29
C LYS A 156 -13.61 -7.12 4.17
N SER A 157 -14.02 -7.38 5.41
CA SER A 157 -13.30 -8.31 6.30
C SER A 157 -13.50 -9.76 5.85
N VAL A 158 -12.41 -10.53 5.79
CA VAL A 158 -12.44 -11.97 5.49
C VAL A 158 -13.09 -12.74 6.63
N TYR A 159 -12.77 -12.40 7.87
CA TYR A 159 -13.36 -13.04 9.03
C TYR A 159 -14.59 -12.26 9.48
N PRO A 160 -15.72 -12.92 9.76
CA PRO A 160 -16.91 -12.23 10.22
C PRO A 160 -16.60 -11.45 11.51
N PRO A 161 -16.77 -10.11 11.52
CA PRO A 161 -16.51 -9.34 12.73
C PRO A 161 -17.57 -9.64 13.79
N LEU A 162 -17.28 -9.38 15.06
CA LEU A 162 -18.23 -9.61 16.14
C LEU A 162 -19.43 -8.67 16.00
N ILE A 163 -20.63 -9.23 16.02
CA ILE A 163 -21.90 -8.49 15.98
C ILE A 163 -22.86 -8.94 17.09
N PHE A 164 -23.94 -8.19 17.27
CA PHE A 164 -25.05 -8.51 18.16
C PHE A 164 -26.29 -8.89 17.36
N ASN A 165 -27.25 -9.53 18.03
CA ASN A 165 -28.48 -9.96 17.38
C ASN A 165 -29.28 -8.80 16.77
N ASN A 166 -29.16 -7.59 17.32
CA ASN A 166 -29.81 -6.37 16.86
C ASN A 166 -28.87 -5.41 16.11
N THR A 167 -27.63 -5.79 15.77
CA THR A 167 -26.72 -4.93 15.00
C THR A 167 -27.33 -4.49 13.67
N PHE A 168 -28.00 -5.43 12.99
CA PHE A 168 -28.78 -5.20 11.78
C PHE A 168 -30.24 -5.54 12.03
N SER A 169 -31.15 -4.79 11.40
CA SER A 169 -32.59 -5.07 11.47
C SER A 169 -32.92 -6.47 10.94
N SER A 170 -33.99 -7.08 11.46
CA SER A 170 -34.46 -8.38 10.95
C SER A 170 -34.78 -8.32 9.46
N LEU A 171 -35.28 -7.18 8.98
CA LEU A 171 -35.60 -6.96 7.58
C LEU A 171 -34.33 -6.89 6.71
N ALA A 172 -33.27 -6.25 7.19
CA ALA A 172 -31.98 -6.25 6.51
C ALA A 172 -31.41 -7.67 6.39
N LYS A 173 -31.49 -8.47 7.46
CA LYS A 173 -31.07 -9.88 7.43
C LYS A 173 -31.87 -10.71 6.43
N GLU A 174 -33.16 -10.42 6.25
CA GLU A 174 -34.03 -11.11 5.31
C GLU A 174 -33.82 -10.67 3.86
N LYS A 175 -33.62 -9.37 3.60
CA LYS A 175 -33.72 -8.80 2.25
C LYS A 175 -32.42 -8.29 1.66
N ALA A 176 -31.47 -7.85 2.48
CA ALA A 176 -30.23 -7.28 1.97
C ALA A 176 -29.32 -8.38 1.41
N VAL A 177 -28.59 -8.05 0.35
CA VAL A 177 -27.48 -8.87 -0.10
C VAL A 177 -26.24 -8.48 0.70
N LEU A 178 -25.70 -9.46 1.43
CA LEU A 178 -24.43 -9.36 2.13
C LEU A 178 -23.32 -9.83 1.18
N TYR A 179 -22.55 -8.88 0.68
CA TYR A 179 -21.33 -9.12 -0.08
C TYR A 179 -20.14 -9.24 0.87
N VAL A 180 -19.43 -10.35 0.77
CA VAL A 180 -18.20 -10.65 1.53
C VAL A 180 -17.05 -10.96 0.57
N PRO A 181 -15.79 -10.94 1.01
CA PRO A 181 -14.68 -11.19 0.11
C PRO A 181 -14.81 -12.59 -0.52
N CYS A 182 -14.31 -12.76 -1.74
CA CYS A 182 -14.15 -14.08 -2.33
C CYS A 182 -13.48 -15.06 -1.34
N ASN A 183 -13.85 -16.33 -1.41
CA ASN A 183 -13.39 -17.40 -0.51
C ASN A 183 -13.69 -17.22 1.00
N SER A 184 -14.56 -16.28 1.38
CA SER A 184 -14.91 -16.05 2.80
C SER A 184 -16.35 -16.43 3.14
N LYS A 185 -17.21 -16.72 2.15
CA LYS A 185 -18.63 -16.97 2.39
C LYS A 185 -18.89 -18.07 3.40
N VAL A 186 -18.13 -19.16 3.35
CA VAL A 186 -18.26 -20.27 4.31
C VAL A 186 -18.04 -19.80 5.75
N LEU A 187 -17.11 -18.87 5.99
CA LEU A 187 -16.85 -18.33 7.33
C LEU A 187 -18.08 -17.56 7.86
N TYR A 188 -18.76 -16.81 7.00
CA TYR A 188 -19.98 -16.08 7.36
C TYR A 188 -21.20 -17.01 7.51
N GLU A 189 -21.28 -18.09 6.74
CA GLU A 189 -22.34 -19.10 6.85
C GLU A 189 -22.19 -19.99 8.11
N GLU A 190 -20.97 -20.22 8.57
CA GLU A 190 -20.68 -20.96 9.80
C GLU A 190 -20.78 -20.11 11.08
N ASP A 191 -20.69 -18.78 10.96
CA ASP A 191 -20.83 -17.87 12.09
C ASP A 191 -22.25 -17.87 12.70
N THR A 192 -22.35 -17.66 14.01
CA THR A 192 -23.61 -17.78 14.75
C THR A 192 -24.67 -16.71 14.44
N LEU A 193 -24.25 -15.52 13.99
CA LEU A 193 -25.12 -14.37 13.76
C LEU A 193 -25.10 -13.88 12.32
N TRP A 194 -23.96 -13.95 11.63
CA TRP A 194 -23.87 -13.62 10.22
C TRP A 194 -24.62 -14.63 9.34
N ASN A 195 -24.74 -15.88 9.77
CA ASN A 195 -25.57 -16.87 9.06
C ASN A 195 -27.08 -16.59 9.09
N LYS A 196 -27.51 -15.51 9.77
CA LYS A 196 -28.90 -15.05 9.75
C LYS A 196 -29.22 -14.22 8.52
N PHE A 197 -28.23 -13.82 7.73
CA PHE A 197 -28.46 -13.17 6.44
C PHE A 197 -28.90 -14.20 5.40
N ALA A 198 -30.05 -13.96 4.76
CA ALA A 198 -30.63 -14.87 3.78
C ALA A 198 -29.84 -14.90 2.45
N HIS A 199 -29.08 -13.85 2.16
CA HIS A 199 -28.41 -13.65 0.88
C HIS A 199 -26.93 -13.28 1.06
N ILE A 200 -26.09 -14.28 1.33
CA ILE A 200 -24.64 -14.11 1.39
C ILE A 200 -24.02 -14.43 0.03
N GLN A 201 -23.32 -13.45 -0.56
CA GLN A 201 -22.65 -13.56 -1.85
C GLN A 201 -21.19 -13.15 -1.71
N GLU A 202 -20.34 -13.81 -2.49
CA GLU A 202 -18.96 -13.37 -2.63
C GLU A 202 -18.89 -12.32 -3.73
N ALA A 203 -18.06 -11.31 -3.53
CA ALA A 203 -17.77 -10.30 -4.53
C ALA A 203 -16.27 -10.06 -4.64
N LEU A 204 -15.83 -9.79 -5.87
CA LEU A 204 -14.59 -9.07 -6.09
C LEU A 204 -14.74 -7.68 -5.50
N PHE A 205 -13.91 -7.38 -4.53
CA PHE A 205 -13.65 -6.01 -4.15
C PHE A 205 -12.41 -5.53 -4.88
N ASP A 206 -12.41 -4.28 -5.34
CA ASP A 206 -11.23 -3.61 -5.88
C ASP A 206 -10.23 -3.41 -4.74
N PHE A 207 -9.56 -4.48 -4.33
CA PHE A 207 -8.42 -4.40 -3.42
C PHE A 207 -7.21 -3.96 -4.22
N THR A 208 -6.61 -2.86 -3.81
CA THR A 208 -5.44 -2.30 -4.47
C THR A 208 -4.19 -3.04 -4.01
N VAL A 209 -3.57 -3.79 -4.92
CA VAL A 209 -2.21 -4.32 -4.73
C VAL A 209 -1.20 -3.33 -5.30
N ASN A 210 -0.74 -2.41 -4.46
CA ASN A 210 0.26 -1.42 -4.84
C ASN A 210 1.65 -2.08 -4.85
N VAL A 211 2.32 -2.06 -6.00
CA VAL A 211 3.69 -2.54 -6.14
C VAL A 211 4.61 -1.47 -6.67
N GLN A 212 5.82 -1.40 -6.11
CA GLN A 212 6.85 -0.47 -6.57
C GLN A 212 8.26 -1.07 -6.43
N ALA A 213 9.20 -0.56 -7.21
CA ALA A 213 10.62 -0.84 -7.01
C ALA A 213 11.21 0.14 -6.00
N ASN A 214 12.18 -0.29 -5.19
CA ASN A 214 12.97 0.62 -4.35
C ASN A 214 13.70 1.70 -5.18
N ASN A 215 14.01 1.38 -6.43
CA ASN A 215 14.49 2.32 -7.43
C ASN A 215 14.00 1.86 -8.81
N SER A 216 13.23 2.69 -9.50
CA SER A 216 12.65 2.38 -10.81
C SER A 216 13.68 2.26 -11.94
N LEU A 217 14.95 2.63 -11.70
CA LEU A 217 16.06 2.43 -12.65
C LEU A 217 16.76 1.07 -12.47
N TRP A 218 16.44 0.33 -11.41
CA TRP A 218 17.08 -0.95 -11.06
C TRP A 218 16.22 -2.16 -11.39
N GLY A 219 14.96 -1.91 -11.72
CA GLY A 219 13.99 -2.93 -12.09
C GLY A 219 12.57 -2.38 -12.04
N SER A 220 11.66 -3.17 -12.59
CA SER A 220 10.22 -2.91 -12.56
C SER A 220 9.48 -3.98 -11.78
N VAL A 221 8.24 -3.68 -11.37
CA VAL A 221 7.39 -4.61 -10.64
C VAL A 221 6.02 -4.68 -11.29
N LYS A 222 5.42 -5.86 -11.30
CA LYS A 222 4.06 -6.10 -11.79
C LYS A 222 3.28 -6.91 -10.74
N ALA A 223 2.00 -6.62 -10.60
CA ALA A 223 1.05 -7.46 -9.88
C ALA A 223 -0.04 -7.90 -10.86
N THR A 224 -0.46 -9.16 -10.82
CA THR A 224 -1.70 -9.56 -11.48
C THR A 224 -2.89 -8.96 -10.73
N PRO A 225 -4.04 -8.75 -11.40
CA PRO A 225 -5.30 -8.54 -10.71
C PRO A 225 -5.55 -9.66 -9.70
N VAL A 226 -6.33 -9.37 -8.66
CA VAL A 226 -6.74 -10.38 -7.67
C VAL A 226 -7.66 -11.38 -8.36
N ASP A 227 -7.26 -12.64 -8.35
CA ASP A 227 -8.07 -13.76 -8.82
C ASP A 227 -9.19 -14.04 -7.81
N CYS A 228 -10.46 -14.11 -8.25
CA CYS A 228 -11.60 -14.41 -7.39
C CYS A 228 -11.59 -15.85 -6.88
N ASP A 229 -11.13 -16.78 -7.71
CA ASP A 229 -11.23 -18.20 -7.39
C ASP A 229 -10.26 -18.55 -6.26
N GLU A 230 -9.12 -17.85 -6.18
CA GLU A 230 -8.08 -18.12 -5.19
C GLU A 230 -7.73 -16.94 -4.27
N ASN A 231 -8.31 -15.75 -4.42
CA ASN A 231 -7.85 -14.50 -3.78
C ASN A 231 -6.36 -14.23 -3.96
N ASN A 232 -5.77 -14.70 -5.05
CA ASN A 232 -4.34 -14.62 -5.25
C ASN A 232 -3.99 -13.45 -6.17
N ALA A 233 -2.94 -12.71 -5.82
CA ALA A 233 -2.22 -11.86 -6.75
C ALA A 233 -0.79 -12.38 -6.87
N THR A 234 -0.28 -12.42 -8.10
CA THR A 234 1.11 -12.77 -8.35
C THR A 234 1.92 -11.49 -8.53
N LEU A 235 2.85 -11.26 -7.61
CA LEU A 235 3.83 -10.20 -7.67
C LEU A 235 5.06 -10.70 -8.43
N THR A 236 5.50 -9.94 -9.43
CA THR A 236 6.70 -10.24 -10.21
C THR A 236 7.65 -9.05 -10.16
N ALA A 237 8.85 -9.27 -9.63
CA ALA A 237 9.95 -8.32 -9.72
C ALA A 237 10.79 -8.65 -10.97
N ILE A 238 11.06 -7.64 -11.80
CA ILE A 238 11.79 -7.78 -13.06
C ILE A 238 13.04 -6.90 -12.97
N PRO A 239 14.20 -7.45 -12.61
CA PRO A 239 15.44 -6.68 -12.52
C PRO A 239 15.87 -6.15 -13.89
N ASP A 240 16.40 -4.92 -13.91
CA ASP A 240 17.07 -4.38 -15.10
C ASP A 240 18.51 -4.91 -15.22
N THR A 241 19.16 -4.61 -16.34
CA THR A 241 20.54 -5.06 -16.62
C THR A 241 21.50 -4.62 -15.51
N ASN A 242 22.33 -5.54 -15.02
CA ASN A 242 23.28 -5.36 -13.89
C ASN A 242 22.65 -5.24 -12.49
N TYR A 243 21.35 -5.52 -12.34
CA TYR A 243 20.69 -5.59 -11.04
C TYR A 243 20.10 -6.97 -10.81
N ARG A 244 19.88 -7.32 -9.55
CA ARG A 244 19.12 -8.51 -9.17
C ARG A 244 18.06 -8.13 -8.15
N PHE A 245 16.95 -8.86 -8.19
CA PHE A 245 15.97 -8.83 -7.12
C PHE A 245 16.59 -9.50 -5.88
N LEU A 246 16.60 -8.79 -4.77
CA LEU A 246 17.11 -9.28 -3.50
C LEU A 246 15.97 -9.90 -2.67
N LYS A 247 14.91 -9.13 -2.44
CA LYS A 247 13.74 -9.49 -1.61
C LYS A 247 12.62 -8.45 -1.71
N TRP A 248 11.45 -8.78 -1.20
CA TRP A 248 10.37 -7.83 -0.92
C TRP A 248 10.64 -7.08 0.40
N ASN A 249 9.95 -5.96 0.63
CA ASN A 249 10.07 -5.13 1.84
C ASN A 249 9.75 -5.86 3.16
N ASP A 250 8.97 -6.92 3.11
CA ASP A 250 8.69 -7.81 4.24
C ASP A 250 9.72 -8.93 4.43
N GLY A 251 10.77 -8.97 3.59
CA GLY A 251 11.87 -9.91 3.69
C GLY A 251 11.72 -11.18 2.85
N ASN A 252 10.56 -11.44 2.22
CA ASN A 252 10.35 -12.61 1.38
C ASN A 252 11.22 -12.55 0.10
N THR A 253 11.77 -13.68 -0.33
CA THR A 253 12.70 -13.79 -1.48
C THR A 253 12.10 -14.47 -2.72
N ASP A 254 10.83 -14.89 -2.67
CA ASP A 254 10.17 -15.57 -3.78
C ASP A 254 9.93 -14.60 -4.94
N ASN A 255 10.16 -15.06 -6.17
CA ASN A 255 9.88 -14.30 -7.39
C ASN A 255 9.72 -15.23 -8.62
N PRO A 256 8.52 -15.30 -9.24
CA PRO A 256 7.27 -14.63 -8.85
C PRO A 256 6.79 -15.06 -7.46
N ARG A 257 6.14 -14.14 -6.75
CA ARG A 257 5.54 -14.37 -5.42
C ARG A 257 4.03 -14.37 -5.53
N VAL A 258 3.37 -15.42 -5.06
CA VAL A 258 1.92 -15.42 -4.92
C VAL A 258 1.56 -14.93 -3.52
N ILE A 259 0.67 -13.93 -3.44
CA ILE A 259 0.11 -13.43 -2.19
C ILE A 259 -1.38 -13.68 -2.16
N LYS A 260 -1.93 -13.90 -0.97
CA LYS A 260 -3.36 -13.78 -0.75
C LYS A 260 -3.71 -12.32 -0.50
N VAL A 261 -4.74 -11.81 -1.17
CA VAL A 261 -5.18 -10.41 -1.08
C VAL A 261 -6.53 -10.36 -0.39
N TYR A 262 -6.56 -9.63 0.72
CA TYR A 262 -7.70 -9.55 1.63
C TYR A 262 -8.00 -8.12 2.09
N CYS A 263 -7.16 -7.17 1.68
CA CYS A 263 -7.22 -5.74 1.94
C CYS A 263 -6.28 -5.04 0.95
N ASP A 264 -6.39 -3.72 0.87
CA ASP A 264 -5.41 -2.90 0.17
C ASP A 264 -4.02 -3.13 0.77
N THR A 265 -3.07 -3.50 -0.06
CA THR A 265 -1.74 -3.94 0.37
C THR A 265 -0.65 -3.36 -0.52
N SER A 266 0.52 -3.13 0.07
CA SER A 266 1.64 -2.46 -0.60
C SER A 266 2.93 -3.24 -0.44
N PHE A 267 3.56 -3.60 -1.56
CA PHE A 267 4.84 -4.29 -1.59
C PHE A 267 5.87 -3.46 -2.34
N THR A 268 7.11 -3.48 -1.84
CA THR A 268 8.25 -2.87 -2.52
C THR A 268 9.28 -3.95 -2.84
N ALA A 269 9.61 -4.12 -4.12
CA ALA A 269 10.71 -4.99 -4.53
C ALA A 269 12.04 -4.27 -4.31
N ILE A 270 12.96 -4.92 -3.59
CA ILE A 270 14.30 -4.41 -3.33
C ILE A 270 15.24 -5.01 -4.36
N PHE A 271 15.74 -4.16 -5.25
CA PHE A 271 16.81 -4.50 -6.17
C PHE A 271 18.16 -4.03 -5.62
N GLU A 272 19.22 -4.73 -6.00
CA GLU A 272 20.60 -4.34 -5.73
C GLU A 272 21.48 -4.53 -6.97
N TYR A 273 22.58 -3.76 -7.02
CA TYR A 273 23.56 -3.86 -8.10
C TYR A 273 24.34 -5.18 -8.01
N VAL A 274 24.48 -5.86 -9.14
CA VAL A 274 25.30 -7.07 -9.26
C VAL A 274 26.77 -6.65 -9.41
N ASN A 275 27.45 -6.49 -8.27
CA ASN A 275 28.92 -6.39 -8.25
C ASN A 275 29.52 -7.79 -8.41
N SER A 276 29.89 -8.18 -9.63
CA SER A 276 30.67 -9.40 -9.89
C SER A 276 32.19 -9.24 -9.61
N ILE A 277 32.60 -8.14 -8.96
CA ILE A 277 34.01 -7.81 -8.70
C ILE A 277 34.52 -8.35 -7.35
N SER A 278 33.66 -8.84 -6.46
CA SER A 278 34.10 -9.33 -5.13
C SER A 278 35.05 -10.55 -5.18
N ASP A 279 35.20 -11.20 -6.34
CA ASP A 279 36.03 -12.41 -6.51
C ASP A 279 37.34 -12.16 -7.28
N MET A 280 37.71 -10.91 -7.58
CA MET A 280 38.95 -10.61 -8.31
C MET A 280 39.90 -9.73 -7.48
N GLU A 281 40.72 -10.37 -6.62
CA GLU A 281 41.87 -9.72 -6.01
C GLU A 281 42.89 -9.32 -7.10
N GLU A 282 43.27 -8.04 -7.11
CA GLU A 282 44.28 -7.51 -8.04
C GLU A 282 45.68 -7.90 -7.55
N VAL A 283 46.32 -8.86 -8.23
CA VAL A 283 47.69 -9.28 -7.91
C VAL A 283 48.67 -8.45 -8.74
N ASN A 284 49.35 -7.50 -8.10
CA ASN A 284 50.15 -6.44 -8.71
C ASN A 284 51.52 -6.85 -9.30
N THR A 285 51.73 -8.10 -9.68
CA THR A 285 53.06 -8.60 -10.09
C THR A 285 53.38 -8.43 -11.59
N LEU A 286 52.41 -8.07 -12.43
CA LEU A 286 52.59 -7.89 -13.86
C LEU A 286 52.41 -6.43 -14.29
N THR A 287 53.31 -5.95 -15.15
CA THR A 287 53.21 -4.60 -15.71
C THR A 287 52.57 -4.69 -17.09
N VAL A 288 51.45 -3.99 -17.28
CA VAL A 288 50.79 -3.85 -18.58
C VAL A 288 50.95 -2.41 -19.03
N TYR A 289 51.54 -2.19 -20.20
CA TYR A 289 51.74 -0.87 -20.76
C TYR A 289 51.07 -0.75 -22.14
N PRO A 290 50.41 0.39 -22.42
CA PRO A 290 49.88 0.66 -23.75
C PRO A 290 51.04 0.85 -24.74
N ASN A 291 50.97 0.23 -25.91
CA ASN A 291 51.91 0.48 -26.98
C ASN A 291 51.56 1.85 -27.63
N PRO A 292 52.45 2.86 -27.60
CA PRO A 292 52.13 4.18 -28.12
C PRO A 292 51.98 4.23 -29.66
N ALA A 293 52.43 3.20 -30.38
CA ALA A 293 52.38 3.12 -31.84
C ALA A 293 51.22 2.25 -32.38
N THR A 294 50.52 1.48 -31.53
CA THR A 294 49.44 0.57 -31.94
C THR A 294 48.26 0.59 -30.95
N THR A 295 47.10 0.03 -31.30
CA THR A 295 45.97 -0.18 -30.37
C THR A 295 46.15 -1.45 -29.54
N GLN A 296 47.39 -1.79 -29.16
CA GLN A 296 47.70 -3.02 -28.45
C GLN A 296 48.21 -2.74 -27.04
N LEU A 297 47.88 -3.64 -26.12
CA LEU A 297 48.46 -3.69 -24.78
C LEU A 297 49.62 -4.69 -24.78
N SER A 298 50.78 -4.27 -24.30
CA SER A 298 51.90 -5.17 -24.05
C SER A 298 51.94 -5.55 -22.57
N ILE A 299 52.10 -6.85 -22.31
CA ILE A 299 52.27 -7.40 -20.97
C ILE A 299 53.76 -7.72 -20.80
N ASP A 300 54.40 -7.14 -19.79
CA ASP A 300 55.68 -7.65 -19.29
C ASP A 300 55.40 -8.77 -18.29
N TYR A 301 55.80 -9.98 -18.69
CA TYR A 301 55.51 -11.22 -17.97
C TYR A 301 56.73 -11.87 -17.35
N GLY A 302 57.91 -11.22 -17.33
CA GLY A 302 59.12 -11.75 -16.68
C GLY A 302 59.36 -13.24 -16.99
N ASP A 303 59.44 -14.07 -15.94
CA ASP A 303 59.65 -15.53 -16.01
C ASP A 303 58.34 -16.36 -16.06
N TYR A 304 57.20 -15.76 -16.40
CA TYR A 304 55.92 -16.47 -16.51
C TYR A 304 55.65 -16.95 -17.95
N ILE A 305 54.97 -18.09 -18.08
CA ILE A 305 54.46 -18.64 -19.34
C ILE A 305 52.95 -18.40 -19.40
N ILE A 306 52.54 -17.42 -20.20
CA ILE A 306 51.12 -17.13 -20.45
C ILE A 306 50.49 -18.25 -21.30
N LYS A 307 49.32 -18.72 -20.89
CA LYS A 307 48.51 -19.70 -21.62
C LYS A 307 47.43 -19.01 -22.45
N ASP A 308 46.62 -18.18 -21.80
CA ASP A 308 45.58 -17.38 -22.46
C ASP A 308 45.32 -16.08 -21.68
N VAL A 309 44.77 -15.10 -22.39
CA VAL A 309 44.29 -13.86 -21.79
C VAL A 309 42.83 -13.63 -22.14
N LYS A 310 42.03 -13.35 -21.12
CA LYS A 310 40.61 -13.03 -21.22
C LYS A 310 40.38 -11.57 -20.81
N ILE A 311 39.66 -10.84 -21.63
CA ILE A 311 39.27 -9.45 -21.36
C ILE A 311 37.83 -9.43 -20.90
N TYR A 312 37.61 -8.79 -19.76
CA TYR A 312 36.31 -8.57 -19.17
C TYR A 312 36.01 -7.07 -19.15
N ASP A 313 34.76 -6.69 -19.38
CA ASP A 313 34.31 -5.32 -19.09
C ASP A 313 34.12 -5.12 -17.57
N VAL A 314 33.75 -3.90 -17.17
CA VAL A 314 33.47 -3.57 -15.76
C VAL A 314 32.31 -4.36 -15.14
N THR A 315 31.51 -5.06 -15.94
CA THR A 315 30.39 -5.90 -15.47
C THR A 315 30.81 -7.36 -15.28
N GLY A 316 32.06 -7.71 -15.59
CA GLY A 316 32.58 -9.07 -15.52
C GLY A 316 32.15 -9.96 -16.69
N LYS A 317 31.59 -9.36 -17.77
CA LYS A 317 31.28 -10.09 -19.01
C LYS A 317 32.57 -10.32 -19.78
N ASN A 318 32.83 -11.56 -20.21
CA ASN A 318 33.95 -11.85 -21.11
C ASN A 318 33.65 -11.24 -22.49
N ILE A 319 34.48 -10.30 -22.92
CA ILE A 319 34.33 -9.59 -24.20
C ILE A 319 35.29 -10.15 -25.25
N LYS A 320 36.44 -10.69 -24.82
CA LYS A 320 37.46 -11.23 -25.73
C LYS A 320 38.30 -12.31 -25.03
N GLN A 321 38.76 -13.29 -25.79
CA GLN A 321 39.76 -14.27 -25.37
C GLN A 321 40.81 -14.44 -26.47
N GLU A 322 42.08 -14.40 -26.11
CA GLU A 322 43.21 -14.63 -27.02
C GLU A 322 44.11 -15.74 -26.45
N GLU A 323 44.43 -16.73 -27.29
CA GLU A 323 45.48 -17.72 -27.01
C GLU A 323 46.83 -17.09 -27.36
N VAL A 324 47.75 -17.06 -26.41
CA VAL A 324 49.04 -16.39 -26.58
C VAL A 324 50.11 -17.45 -26.81
N ASN A 325 50.66 -17.50 -28.04
CA ASN A 325 51.82 -18.33 -28.34
C ASN A 325 53.11 -17.68 -27.79
N ARG A 326 54.12 -18.50 -27.45
CA ARG A 326 55.39 -18.11 -26.76
C ARG A 326 56.15 -16.90 -27.33
N ASN A 327 55.79 -16.40 -28.52
CA ASN A 327 56.46 -15.28 -29.20
C ASN A 327 55.53 -14.09 -29.56
N GLN A 328 54.30 -13.96 -29.01
CA GLN A 328 53.43 -12.80 -29.27
C GLN A 328 53.15 -11.98 -28.01
N ILE A 329 53.57 -10.70 -28.04
CA ILE A 329 53.74 -9.79 -26.88
C ILE A 329 52.79 -8.58 -26.98
N SER A 330 51.58 -8.81 -27.49
CA SER A 330 50.61 -7.73 -27.73
C SER A 330 49.18 -8.24 -27.80
N ILE A 331 48.31 -7.78 -26.90
CA ILE A 331 46.87 -8.02 -26.94
C ILE A 331 46.22 -6.93 -27.76
N ASP A 332 45.46 -7.30 -28.78
CA ASP A 332 44.73 -6.31 -29.59
C ASP A 332 43.46 -5.83 -28.89
N VAL A 333 43.35 -4.52 -28.67
CA VAL A 333 42.18 -3.88 -28.05
C VAL A 333 41.48 -2.90 -29.00
N SER A 334 41.77 -2.96 -30.31
CA SER A 334 41.21 -2.09 -31.36
C SER A 334 39.68 -2.02 -31.43
N GLY A 335 38.98 -3.07 -30.96
CA GLY A 335 37.51 -3.15 -30.95
C GLY A 335 36.84 -2.74 -29.63
N LEU A 336 37.59 -2.31 -28.62
CA LEU A 336 37.06 -1.92 -27.32
C LEU A 336 36.80 -0.41 -27.28
N HIS A 337 35.67 0.00 -26.71
CA HIS A 337 35.38 1.41 -26.48
C HIS A 337 36.25 1.97 -25.35
N ARG A 338 36.42 3.30 -25.31
CA ARG A 338 37.07 3.98 -24.19
C ARG A 338 36.41 3.60 -22.85
N GLY A 339 37.18 3.06 -21.92
CA GLY A 339 36.63 2.50 -20.70
C GLY A 339 37.64 1.75 -19.84
N ILE A 340 37.17 1.22 -18.72
CA ILE A 340 37.95 0.34 -17.84
C ILE A 340 37.65 -1.11 -18.21
N TYR A 341 38.69 -1.93 -18.27
CA TYR A 341 38.58 -3.36 -18.52
C TYR A 341 39.46 -4.13 -17.54
N PHE A 342 39.15 -5.41 -17.37
CA PHE A 342 39.93 -6.32 -16.53
C PHE A 342 40.50 -7.43 -17.40
N LEU A 343 41.82 -7.59 -17.35
CA LEU A 343 42.52 -8.70 -17.98
C LEU A 343 42.65 -9.82 -16.96
N LYS A 344 42.17 -11.02 -17.29
CA LYS A 344 42.51 -12.25 -16.59
C LYS A 344 43.53 -13.01 -17.41
N ILE A 345 44.75 -13.11 -16.88
CA ILE A 345 45.92 -13.71 -17.51
C ILE A 345 46.14 -15.06 -16.86
N ASN A 346 45.93 -16.14 -17.60
CA ASN A 346 46.14 -17.49 -17.08
C ASN A 346 47.57 -17.92 -17.39
N THR A 347 48.32 -18.29 -16.36
CA THR A 347 49.73 -18.70 -16.47
C THR A 347 49.93 -20.14 -16.01
N GLU A 348 51.15 -20.66 -16.11
CA GLU A 348 51.57 -21.90 -15.49
C GLU A 348 51.58 -21.86 -13.95
N LYS A 349 51.68 -20.66 -13.35
CA LYS A 349 51.72 -20.45 -11.88
C LYS A 349 50.38 -20.02 -11.27
N GLY A 350 49.33 -19.86 -12.08
CA GLY A 350 47.99 -19.45 -11.64
C GLY A 350 47.39 -18.33 -12.49
N ASN A 351 46.25 -17.80 -12.04
CA ASN A 351 45.54 -16.73 -12.74
C ASN A 351 45.90 -15.38 -12.10
N LEU A 352 46.14 -14.37 -12.94
CA LEU A 352 46.44 -13.01 -12.52
C LEU A 352 45.40 -12.07 -13.11
N THR A 353 44.95 -11.10 -12.33
CA THR A 353 43.98 -10.10 -12.77
C THR A 353 44.61 -8.71 -12.78
N ARG A 354 44.43 -7.96 -13.87
CA ARG A 354 44.92 -6.60 -13.99
C ARG A 354 43.85 -5.66 -14.53
N LYS A 355 43.63 -4.54 -13.84
CA LYS A 355 42.82 -3.44 -14.36
C LYS A 355 43.59 -2.66 -15.42
N VAL A 356 42.95 -2.41 -16.56
CA VAL A 356 43.50 -1.57 -17.64
C VAL A 356 42.49 -0.51 -18.05
N GLN A 357 43.00 0.67 -18.39
CA GLN A 357 42.19 1.76 -18.90
C GLN A 357 42.48 1.97 -20.39
N ILE A 358 41.46 1.79 -21.21
CA ILE A 358 41.50 2.11 -22.63
C ILE A 358 41.12 3.58 -22.79
N ILE A 359 42.04 4.38 -23.33
CA ILE A 359 41.93 5.84 -23.39
C ILE A 359 41.64 6.39 -24.79
N ARG A 360 41.63 5.54 -25.82
CA ARG A 360 41.32 5.91 -27.21
C ARG A 360 40.08 5.19 -27.69
#